data_AF-A0A811UWD3-F1
#
_entry.id   AF-A0A811UWD3-F1
#
_cell.length_a   1.000
_cell.length_b   1.000
_cell.length_c   1.000
_cell.angle_alpha   90.00
_cell.angle_beta   90.00
_cell.angle_gamma   90.00
#
_symmetry.space_group_name_H-M   'P 1'
#
loop_
_entity.id
_entity.type
_entity.pdbx_description
1 polymer ?
#
loop_
_entity_poly.entity_id
_entity_poly.type
_entity_poly.pdbx_seq_one_letter_code
_entity_poly.pdbx_strand_id
1 'polypeptide(L)'
;MGQQRIFWVIFGLFLFTTQWLYVISSNIATSSEETSDENTLTTNTELHNNNNNNNNNNNNSDLLSNEFLPFSNEISNEYFSGEQEEDGDHEWDLLIFTQQWPVTTCYHWREEDSTHACLLPDKKEFWTIHGVWPTKLGHMGPSFCNKTADFDLDQLDKIMTNLKTYWPTIDGEQKLGHFWAHEWLKHGTCAASLAQLDNELKYFTQGLEWREKFLMSNILGNAGIHPDSNNTVVALQNALVKSLGKNPSIHCIYDNKRDVSYLEEIRICLTKQFELTDCDGVPGDAVPIDYPGGTVITNCHISKPIHYPSNVPPLLREQEKKWEFPVVNTYKLLQFLMWFTL
;
A
#
# COMPACT_ATOMS: atom_id res chain seq x y z
N MET A 1 -51.12 -9.99 -57.03
CA MET A 1 -51.85 -8.85 -56.45
C MET A 1 -51.68 -8.96 -54.94
N GLY A 2 -50.75 -8.30 -54.27
CA GLY A 2 -50.17 -6.99 -54.54
C GLY A 2 -50.86 -5.93 -53.67
N GLN A 3 -50.78 -6.04 -52.33
CA GLN A 3 -51.00 -4.93 -51.39
C GLN A 3 -50.69 -5.37 -49.96
N GLN A 4 -50.17 -4.43 -49.16
CA GLN A 4 -49.81 -4.51 -47.74
C GLN A 4 -48.39 -5.01 -47.40
N ARG A 5 -47.43 -4.10 -47.53
CA ARG A 5 -46.42 -3.74 -46.50
C ARG A 5 -45.42 -2.73 -47.09
N ILE A 6 -45.90 -1.52 -47.38
CA ILE A 6 -45.06 -0.34 -47.64
C ILE A 6 -45.69 0.83 -46.89
N PHE A 7 -45.51 0.82 -45.58
CA PHE A 7 -45.59 1.96 -44.69
C PHE A 7 -44.53 1.68 -43.63
N TRP A 8 -43.58 2.62 -43.45
CA TRP A 8 -42.42 2.61 -42.53
C TRP A 8 -40.99 2.42 -43.08
N VAL A 9 -40.76 2.64 -44.38
CA VAL A 9 -39.41 3.01 -44.85
C VAL A 9 -39.57 4.15 -45.85
N ILE A 10 -39.40 5.38 -45.35
CA ILE A 10 -39.06 6.68 -46.00
C ILE A 10 -39.54 7.77 -45.03
N PHE A 11 -38.91 7.83 -43.87
CA PHE A 11 -38.90 9.00 -42.97
C PHE A 11 -37.58 8.99 -42.20
N GLY A 12 -36.50 8.99 -42.97
CA GLY A 12 -35.14 8.78 -42.48
C GLY A 12 -34.15 9.39 -43.45
N LEU A 13 -34.36 10.65 -43.81
CA LEU A 13 -33.39 11.57 -44.41
C LEU A 13 -34.09 12.92 -44.55
N PHE A 14 -33.39 13.97 -44.09
CA PHE A 14 -33.76 15.38 -43.97
C PHE A 14 -34.36 15.84 -42.64
N LEU A 15 -33.63 16.80 -42.05
CA LEU A 15 -33.90 17.63 -40.86
C LEU A 15 -33.35 17.14 -39.52
N PHE A 16 -32.02 16.98 -39.44
CA PHE A 16 -31.25 17.33 -38.24
C PHE A 16 -30.01 18.14 -38.64
N THR A 17 -30.26 19.31 -39.22
CA THR A 17 -29.27 20.39 -39.33
C THR A 17 -29.83 21.56 -38.52
N THR A 18 -29.11 21.87 -37.43
CA THR A 18 -29.21 23.01 -36.48
C THR A 18 -29.47 22.52 -35.06
N GLN A 19 -28.39 22.28 -34.30
CA GLN A 19 -28.19 22.77 -32.91
C GLN A 19 -26.92 22.16 -32.26
N TRP A 20 -25.73 22.27 -32.87
CA TRP A 20 -24.45 21.97 -32.19
C TRP A 20 -23.40 23.02 -32.58
N LEU A 21 -23.63 24.27 -32.18
CA LEU A 21 -22.65 25.37 -32.30
C LEU A 21 -22.69 26.31 -31.07
N TYR A 22 -22.99 25.80 -29.87
CA TYR A 22 -23.09 26.66 -28.69
C TYR A 22 -22.63 26.01 -27.38
N VAL A 23 -21.45 25.37 -27.33
CA VAL A 23 -20.78 25.00 -26.04
C VAL A 23 -19.23 25.04 -26.12
N ILE A 24 -18.60 25.78 -27.05
CA ILE A 24 -17.12 25.94 -27.06
C ILE A 24 -16.72 27.41 -27.22
N SER A 25 -17.40 28.32 -26.51
CA SER A 25 -17.00 29.74 -26.49
C SER A 25 -17.08 30.40 -25.12
N SER A 26 -17.05 29.63 -24.03
CA SER A 26 -17.20 30.19 -22.68
C SER A 26 -16.30 29.50 -21.66
N ASN A 27 -15.00 29.40 -21.93
CA ASN A 27 -13.95 29.27 -20.90
C ASN A 27 -12.54 29.66 -21.41
N ILE A 28 -12.49 30.65 -22.31
CA ILE A 28 -11.26 31.42 -22.58
C ILE A 28 -11.63 32.88 -22.36
N ALA A 29 -11.68 33.30 -21.10
CA ALA A 29 -11.67 34.70 -20.67
C ALA A 29 -11.72 34.78 -19.13
N THR A 30 -10.60 34.51 -18.47
CA THR A 30 -10.26 35.11 -17.16
C THR A 30 -8.77 34.94 -16.94
N SER A 31 -7.98 35.83 -17.55
CA SER A 31 -6.57 36.04 -17.19
C SER A 31 -6.22 37.50 -17.45
N SER A 32 -6.36 38.35 -16.44
CA SER A 32 -5.54 39.56 -16.21
C SER A 32 -6.10 40.40 -15.06
N GLU A 33 -5.23 40.66 -14.08
CA GLU A 33 -5.07 41.86 -13.19
C GLU A 33 -4.60 41.36 -11.82
N GLU A 34 -3.29 41.29 -11.59
CA GLU A 34 -2.38 42.34 -11.07
C GLU A 34 -2.55 42.58 -9.56
N THR A 35 -1.50 42.26 -8.78
CA THR A 35 -0.74 43.25 -7.99
C THR A 35 0.61 42.66 -7.58
N SER A 36 1.64 43.42 -7.92
CA SER A 36 3.01 43.39 -7.43
C SER A 36 3.11 43.66 -5.92
N ASP A 37 4.07 43.03 -5.25
CA ASP A 37 4.87 43.72 -4.22
C ASP A 37 6.27 43.08 -4.14
N GLU A 38 7.25 43.88 -4.54
CA GLU A 38 8.67 43.70 -4.25
C GLU A 38 8.93 43.97 -2.76
N ASN A 39 9.77 43.17 -2.12
CA ASN A 39 10.64 43.69 -1.08
C ASN A 39 11.99 42.97 -1.09
N THR A 40 12.98 43.74 -1.51
CA THR A 40 14.42 43.59 -1.33
C THR A 40 14.79 43.49 0.14
N LEU A 41 15.71 42.59 0.53
CA LEU A 41 16.91 43.02 1.25
C LEU A 41 18.03 41.96 1.25
N THR A 42 19.18 42.48 0.86
CA THR A 42 20.56 42.01 0.97
C THR A 42 20.97 41.32 2.28
N THR A 43 21.93 40.40 2.17
CA THR A 43 23.05 40.32 3.14
C THR A 43 24.37 40.09 2.40
N ASN A 44 25.20 41.14 2.36
CA ASN A 44 26.64 41.03 2.26
C ASN A 44 27.19 40.71 3.66
N THR A 45 28.12 39.76 3.75
CA THR A 45 29.28 39.92 4.65
C THR A 45 30.45 39.10 4.13
N GLU A 46 31.46 39.80 3.62
CA GLU A 46 32.86 39.36 3.62
C GLU A 46 33.36 39.25 5.06
N LEU A 47 34.31 38.33 5.33
CA LEU A 47 35.49 38.59 6.16
C LEU A 47 36.52 37.43 6.06
N HIS A 48 37.57 37.74 5.30
CA HIS A 48 39.01 37.54 5.56
C HIS A 48 39.58 36.41 6.46
N ASN A 49 40.45 35.63 5.80
CA ASN A 49 41.89 35.43 6.02
C ASN A 49 42.45 34.58 7.20
N ASN A 50 43.19 33.55 6.77
CA ASN A 50 44.57 33.16 7.10
C ASN A 50 44.91 32.55 8.48
N ASN A 51 45.35 31.29 8.48
CA ASN A 51 46.79 30.95 8.45
C ASN A 51 47.08 29.43 8.55
N ASN A 52 47.89 28.95 7.60
CA ASN A 52 49.07 28.07 7.71
C ASN A 52 49.11 26.88 8.70
N ASN A 53 49.30 25.65 8.20
CA ASN A 53 50.64 25.05 8.02
C ASN A 53 50.63 23.62 7.44
N ASN A 54 51.65 23.34 6.63
CA ASN A 54 52.00 22.08 5.95
C ASN A 54 52.46 20.94 6.89
N ASN A 55 52.19 19.68 6.53
CA ASN A 55 53.22 18.70 6.09
C ASN A 55 52.68 17.27 5.84
N ASN A 56 52.81 16.82 4.58
CA ASN A 56 53.26 15.51 4.06
C ASN A 56 53.20 14.24 4.94
N ASN A 57 52.50 13.19 4.49
CA ASN A 57 53.06 12.09 3.68
C ASN A 57 52.05 10.94 3.43
N ASN A 58 52.16 10.35 2.24
CA ASN A 58 51.40 9.22 1.71
C ASN A 58 51.50 7.94 2.56
N ASN A 59 50.40 7.17 2.65
CA ASN A 59 50.32 5.79 2.16
C ASN A 59 48.87 5.27 2.15
N ASN A 60 48.46 4.72 1.01
CA ASN A 60 47.17 4.05 0.77
C ASN A 60 47.07 2.73 1.54
N SER A 61 46.03 2.58 2.36
CA SER A 61 45.17 1.39 2.47
C SER A 61 44.06 1.64 3.49
N ASP A 62 42.87 1.12 3.20
CA ASP A 62 41.66 1.06 4.06
C ASP A 62 40.67 2.24 3.94
N LEU A 63 39.86 2.14 2.88
CA LEU A 63 38.65 2.93 2.66
C LEU A 63 37.44 2.09 3.11
N LEU A 64 36.85 2.42 4.26
CA LEU A 64 35.41 2.32 4.58
C LEU A 64 35.20 2.62 6.08
N SER A 65 35.34 3.89 6.45
CA SER A 65 34.75 4.44 7.67
C SER A 65 33.78 5.53 7.25
N ASN A 66 32.53 5.14 6.99
CA ASN A 66 31.44 6.11 6.94
C ASN A 66 31.07 6.44 8.37
N GLU A 67 31.41 7.66 8.77
CA GLU A 67 31.02 8.26 10.04
C GLU A 67 29.49 8.23 10.17
N PHE A 68 29.03 7.60 11.26
CA PHE A 68 27.65 7.62 11.70
C PHE A 68 27.28 9.05 12.09
N LEU A 69 26.35 9.67 11.35
CA LEU A 69 25.67 10.88 11.79
C LEU A 69 24.45 10.48 12.63
N PRO A 70 24.17 11.16 13.76
CA PRO A 70 23.06 10.83 14.63
C PRO A 70 21.71 11.09 13.94
N PHE A 71 20.87 10.05 13.94
CA PHE A 71 19.63 9.87 13.18
C PHE A 71 18.40 10.58 13.78
N SER A 72 18.57 11.53 14.70
CA SER A 72 17.48 11.91 15.63
C SER A 72 16.55 13.05 15.17
N ASN A 73 16.87 13.81 14.12
CA ASN A 73 16.21 15.12 13.92
C ASN A 73 15.38 15.29 12.64
N GLU A 74 15.38 14.34 11.70
CA GLU A 74 14.61 14.48 10.45
C GLU A 74 13.22 13.83 10.48
N ILE A 75 12.97 12.89 11.41
CA ILE A 75 11.72 12.10 11.43
C ILE A 75 10.53 12.89 12.00
N SER A 76 10.78 13.88 12.86
CA SER A 76 9.71 14.54 13.62
C SER A 76 8.83 15.48 12.80
N ASN A 77 9.31 15.98 11.65
CA ASN A 77 8.63 17.09 10.95
C ASN A 77 7.84 16.68 9.70
N GLU A 78 8.06 15.50 9.11
CA GLU A 78 7.41 15.15 7.85
C GLU A 78 6.07 14.40 8.02
N TYR A 79 5.79 13.87 9.23
CA TYR A 79 4.54 13.12 9.52
C TYR A 79 3.56 13.84 10.46
N PHE A 80 3.90 15.03 10.97
CA PHE A 80 3.05 15.79 11.89
C PHE A 80 2.13 16.78 11.15
N SER A 81 1.15 16.25 10.42
CA SER A 81 -0.06 17.01 10.07
C SER A 81 -1.31 16.20 10.39
N GLY A 82 -1.52 15.99 11.69
CA GLY A 82 -2.73 15.39 12.25
C GLY A 82 -3.10 16.13 13.53
N GLU A 83 -4.40 16.41 13.69
CA GLU A 83 -5.01 17.28 14.70
C GLU A 83 -4.57 16.97 16.14
N GLN A 84 -4.55 18.01 16.98
CA GLN A 84 -4.29 17.91 18.41
C GLN A 84 -5.40 17.09 19.10
N GLU A 85 -5.26 15.78 19.18
CA GLU A 85 -5.98 15.00 20.18
C GLU A 85 -5.30 15.17 21.54
N GLU A 86 -6.09 15.65 22.50
CA GLU A 86 -5.80 15.68 23.94
C GLU A 86 -5.23 14.32 24.40
N ASP A 87 -4.46 14.34 25.49
CA ASP A 87 -3.91 13.18 26.21
C ASP A 87 -5.00 12.13 26.49
N GLY A 88 -5.27 11.32 25.48
CA GLY A 88 -6.46 10.50 25.36
C GLY A 88 -6.22 9.13 25.94
N ASP A 89 -7.30 8.53 26.45
CA ASP A 89 -7.35 7.17 26.95
C ASP A 89 -6.71 6.16 25.96
N HIS A 90 -5.46 5.79 26.23
CA HIS A 90 -4.71 4.77 25.49
C HIS A 90 -5.16 3.34 25.83
N GLU A 91 -6.32 3.15 26.46
CA GLU A 91 -6.91 1.82 26.60
C GLU A 91 -7.24 1.20 25.25
N TRP A 92 -6.89 -0.07 25.14
CA TRP A 92 -7.13 -0.94 24.01
C TRP A 92 -7.54 -2.33 24.50
N ASP A 93 -8.18 -3.13 23.67
CA ASP A 93 -8.87 -4.36 24.08
C ASP A 93 -8.11 -5.63 23.68
N LEU A 94 -7.54 -5.63 22.47
CA LEU A 94 -6.85 -6.77 21.89
C LEU A 94 -5.64 -6.35 21.05
N LEU A 95 -4.84 -7.32 20.65
CA LEU A 95 -3.74 -7.18 19.70
C LEU A 95 -4.16 -7.79 18.37
N ILE A 96 -3.99 -7.07 17.28
CA ILE A 96 -3.98 -7.65 15.95
C ILE A 96 -2.56 -8.07 15.63
N PHE A 97 -2.33 -9.33 15.29
CA PHE A 97 -1.11 -9.76 14.63
C PHE A 97 -1.43 -9.99 13.16
N THR A 98 -0.72 -9.28 12.29
CA THR A 98 -1.01 -9.28 10.87
C THR A 98 0.19 -9.76 10.05
N GLN A 99 -0.09 -10.68 9.13
CA GLN A 99 0.84 -11.15 8.13
C GLN A 99 0.33 -10.75 6.75
N GLN A 100 1.24 -10.20 5.93
CA GLN A 100 0.98 -9.80 4.56
C GLN A 100 1.67 -10.74 3.57
N TRP A 101 1.07 -10.87 2.40
CA TRP A 101 1.61 -11.58 1.26
C TRP A 101 2.46 -10.62 0.42
N PRO A 102 3.80 -10.76 0.45
CA PRO A 102 4.69 -9.74 -0.08
C PRO A 102 4.56 -9.58 -1.60
N VAL A 103 4.13 -10.62 -2.32
CA VAL A 103 3.91 -10.57 -3.78
C VAL A 103 2.76 -9.63 -4.14
N THR A 104 1.62 -9.72 -3.44
CA THR A 104 0.47 -8.84 -3.65
C THR A 104 0.78 -7.41 -3.18
N THR A 105 1.47 -7.29 -2.06
CA THR A 105 1.90 -5.98 -1.51
C THR A 105 2.81 -5.24 -2.48
N CYS A 106 3.85 -5.92 -2.98
CA CYS A 106 4.74 -5.37 -4.00
C CYS A 106 3.99 -5.01 -5.29
N TYR A 107 3.04 -5.85 -5.71
CA TYR A 107 2.25 -5.58 -6.90
C TYR A 107 1.45 -4.27 -6.76
N HIS A 108 0.77 -4.09 -5.64
CA HIS A 108 -0.01 -2.88 -5.37
C HIS A 108 0.88 -1.63 -5.32
N TRP A 109 1.99 -1.71 -4.58
CA TRP A 109 2.98 -0.63 -4.51
C TRP A 109 3.44 -0.17 -5.91
N ARG A 110 3.70 -1.11 -6.81
CA ARG A 110 4.12 -0.82 -8.20
C ARG A 110 2.99 -0.36 -9.13
N GLU A 111 1.73 -0.59 -8.76
CA GLU A 111 0.58 -0.08 -9.53
C GLU A 111 0.21 1.35 -9.14
N GLU A 112 0.61 1.83 -7.95
CA GLU A 112 0.46 3.23 -7.51
C GLU A 112 1.36 4.18 -8.32
N ASP A 113 2.64 3.80 -8.50
CA ASP A 113 3.58 4.51 -9.36
C ASP A 113 4.43 3.51 -10.16
N SER A 114 4.52 3.72 -11.48
CA SER A 114 5.30 2.88 -12.39
C SER A 114 6.83 2.90 -12.15
N THR A 115 7.32 3.87 -11.39
CA THR A 115 8.74 4.03 -11.01
C THR A 115 9.09 3.27 -9.73
N HIS A 116 8.10 2.91 -8.92
CA HIS A 116 8.30 2.15 -7.71
C HIS A 116 8.97 0.81 -8.00
N ALA A 117 9.99 0.51 -7.19
CA ALA A 117 10.58 -0.83 -7.09
C ALA A 117 10.05 -1.50 -5.81
N CYS A 118 10.28 -2.80 -5.67
CA CYS A 118 9.99 -3.48 -4.42
C CYS A 118 11.11 -4.48 -4.11
N LEU A 119 11.33 -4.75 -2.84
CA LEU A 119 12.28 -5.76 -2.39
C LEU A 119 11.50 -6.95 -1.87
N LEU A 120 11.36 -7.96 -2.73
CA LEU A 120 10.87 -9.25 -2.30
C LEU A 120 12.00 -10.01 -1.62
N PRO A 121 11.71 -10.77 -0.57
CA PRO A 121 12.77 -11.50 0.09
C PRO A 121 13.16 -12.74 -0.72
N ASP A 122 14.38 -13.25 -0.51
CA ASP A 122 14.98 -14.30 -1.35
C ASP A 122 14.15 -15.60 -1.42
N LYS A 123 13.43 -15.92 -0.34
CA LYS A 123 12.50 -17.05 -0.33
C LYS A 123 11.19 -16.61 -1.01
N LYS A 124 10.76 -17.32 -2.05
CA LYS A 124 9.62 -16.86 -2.86
C LYS A 124 8.24 -17.12 -2.26
N GLU A 125 8.12 -18.06 -1.31
CA GLU A 125 6.83 -18.51 -0.80
C GLU A 125 6.72 -18.37 0.72
N PHE A 126 6.65 -17.13 1.20
CA PHE A 126 6.36 -16.92 2.61
C PHE A 126 5.58 -15.63 2.87
N TRP A 127 4.79 -15.71 3.93
CA TRP A 127 4.12 -14.57 4.52
C TRP A 127 5.10 -13.82 5.42
N THR A 128 5.13 -12.51 5.23
CA THR A 128 5.90 -11.56 6.06
C THR A 128 5.00 -10.96 7.11
N ILE A 129 5.55 -10.60 8.26
CA ILE A 129 4.86 -9.80 9.25
C ILE A 129 4.65 -8.40 8.67
N HIS A 130 3.43 -7.88 8.80
CA HIS A 130 3.18 -6.46 8.61
C HIS A 130 3.33 -5.75 9.96
N GLY A 131 2.67 -6.26 11.01
CA GLY A 131 2.57 -5.51 12.26
C GLY A 131 1.93 -6.25 13.44
N VAL A 132 2.08 -5.64 14.61
CA VAL A 132 1.41 -6.01 15.87
C VAL A 132 0.69 -4.78 16.42
N TRP A 133 -0.63 -4.74 16.34
CA TRP A 133 -1.39 -3.52 16.55
C TRP A 133 -2.34 -3.63 17.74
N PRO A 134 -2.04 -2.99 18.87
CA PRO A 134 -3.03 -2.72 19.92
C PRO A 134 -4.25 -2.04 19.31
N THR A 135 -5.43 -2.59 19.56
CA THR A 135 -6.69 -2.15 18.94
C THR A 135 -7.78 -2.03 19.99
N LYS A 136 -8.50 -0.92 19.95
CA LYS A 136 -9.75 -0.71 20.70
C LYS A 136 -10.94 -1.14 19.83
N LEU A 137 -11.84 -1.95 20.37
CA LEU A 137 -13.00 -2.39 19.62
C LEU A 137 -13.91 -1.20 19.29
N GLY A 138 -14.42 -1.17 18.06
CA GLY A 138 -15.26 -0.10 17.54
C GLY A 138 -14.57 1.25 17.31
N HIS A 139 -13.26 1.39 17.57
CA HIS A 139 -12.52 2.65 17.43
C HIS A 139 -11.15 2.46 16.78
N MET A 140 -10.80 3.29 15.81
CA MET A 140 -9.47 3.24 15.20
C MET A 140 -8.38 3.52 16.25
N GLY A 141 -7.29 2.77 16.23
CA GLY A 141 -6.19 2.92 17.17
C GLY A 141 -6.36 2.12 18.48
N PRO A 142 -5.65 2.50 19.56
CA PRO A 142 -4.88 3.74 19.72
C PRO A 142 -3.60 3.78 18.86
N SER A 143 -2.97 4.95 18.75
CA SER A 143 -1.73 5.13 17.99
C SER A 143 -0.85 6.20 18.62
N PHE A 144 0.46 6.09 18.45
CA PHE A 144 1.45 7.05 18.94
C PHE A 144 1.32 7.34 20.45
N CYS A 145 1.11 6.30 21.27
CA CYS A 145 0.80 6.41 22.70
C CYS A 145 1.96 6.94 23.57
N ASN A 146 3.16 7.07 23.00
CA ASN A 146 4.24 7.81 23.63
C ASN A 146 4.91 8.74 22.61
N LYS A 147 4.50 10.01 22.58
CA LYS A 147 5.01 11.06 21.68
C LYS A 147 6.47 11.45 21.96
N THR A 148 7.02 11.02 23.10
CA THR A 148 8.43 11.27 23.50
C THR A 148 9.33 10.05 23.32
N ALA A 149 8.78 8.93 22.84
CA ALA A 149 9.58 7.76 22.54
C ALA A 149 10.46 8.02 21.32
N ASP A 150 11.72 7.64 21.43
CA ASP A 150 12.62 7.48 20.29
C ASP A 150 12.66 6.00 19.89
N PHE A 151 13.11 5.74 18.67
CA PHE A 151 13.38 4.38 18.17
C PHE A 151 14.89 4.15 18.07
N ASP A 152 15.36 3.04 18.63
CA ASP A 152 16.78 2.69 18.69
C ASP A 152 17.06 1.34 18.01
N LEU A 153 17.40 1.44 16.73
CA LEU A 153 17.66 0.29 15.86
C LEU A 153 18.73 -0.67 16.43
N ASP A 154 19.71 -0.16 17.19
CA ASP A 154 20.81 -0.95 17.75
C ASP A 154 20.31 -1.95 18.80
N GLN A 155 19.16 -1.69 19.45
CA GLN A 155 18.54 -2.65 20.37
C GLN A 155 18.10 -3.94 19.68
N LEU A 156 17.91 -3.89 18.36
CA LEU A 156 17.41 -5.00 17.54
C LEU A 156 18.53 -5.85 16.93
N ASP A 157 19.80 -5.53 17.18
CA ASP A 157 20.96 -6.23 16.60
C ASP A 157 20.88 -7.75 16.69
N LYS A 158 20.43 -8.27 17.85
CA LYS A 158 20.33 -9.71 18.11
C LYS A 158 19.28 -10.42 17.24
N ILE A 159 18.30 -9.70 16.74
CA ILE A 159 17.18 -10.23 15.94
C ILE A 159 17.15 -9.65 14.51
N MET A 160 18.13 -8.81 14.15
CA MET A 160 18.20 -8.09 12.88
C MET A 160 18.08 -9.00 11.66
N THR A 161 18.74 -10.16 11.66
CA THR A 161 18.64 -11.13 10.56
C THR A 161 17.22 -11.65 10.39
N ASN A 162 16.52 -11.92 11.49
CA ASN A 162 15.13 -12.39 11.45
C ASN A 162 14.19 -11.29 11.00
N LEU A 163 14.39 -10.05 11.47
CA LEU A 163 13.61 -8.89 11.04
C LEU A 163 13.75 -8.65 9.53
N LYS A 164 14.97 -8.62 9.00
CA LYS A 164 15.23 -8.48 7.56
C LYS A 164 14.59 -9.58 6.72
N THR A 165 14.42 -10.78 7.29
CA THR A 165 13.85 -11.92 6.57
C THR A 165 12.33 -11.95 6.67
N TYR A 166 11.77 -11.77 7.87
CA TYR A 166 10.36 -12.09 8.16
C TYR A 166 9.50 -10.87 8.46
N TRP A 167 10.09 -9.72 8.74
CA TRP A 167 9.39 -8.45 8.92
C TRP A 167 10.02 -7.34 8.03
N PRO A 168 10.29 -7.59 6.73
CA PRO A 168 10.98 -6.64 5.88
C PRO A 168 10.09 -5.46 5.48
N THR A 169 10.73 -4.37 5.09
CA THR A 169 10.12 -3.35 4.24
C THR A 169 9.97 -3.89 2.82
N ILE A 170 8.78 -3.81 2.22
CA ILE A 170 8.51 -4.32 0.87
C ILE A 170 8.70 -3.26 -0.22
N ASP A 171 8.45 -1.97 0.08
CA ASP A 171 8.49 -0.87 -0.90
C ASP A 171 9.88 -0.56 -1.48
N GLY A 172 10.95 -1.16 -0.95
CA GLY A 172 12.30 -1.12 -1.50
C GLY A 172 13.01 0.24 -1.51
N GLU A 173 12.33 1.31 -1.09
CA GLU A 173 12.83 2.68 -1.16
C GLU A 173 13.23 3.22 0.21
N GLN A 174 12.65 2.68 1.29
CA GLN A 174 12.92 3.17 2.63
C GLN A 174 14.31 2.76 3.15
N LYS A 175 14.90 3.67 3.94
CA LYS A 175 16.12 3.38 4.72
C LYS A 175 15.86 2.22 5.70
N LEU A 176 16.89 1.40 5.94
CA LEU A 176 16.82 0.32 6.92
C LEU A 176 16.34 0.86 8.27
N GLY A 177 15.38 0.15 8.88
CA GLY A 177 14.83 0.52 10.18
C GLY A 177 13.66 1.50 10.15
N HIS A 178 13.42 2.22 9.05
CA HIS A 178 12.32 3.20 8.98
C HIS A 178 10.95 2.55 9.20
N PHE A 179 10.69 1.41 8.56
CA PHE A 179 9.45 0.66 8.76
C PHE A 179 9.30 0.15 10.21
N TRP A 180 10.37 -0.36 10.83
CA TRP A 180 10.32 -0.79 12.23
C TRP A 180 10.13 0.39 13.18
N ALA A 181 10.74 1.54 12.89
CA ALA A 181 10.50 2.77 13.63
C ALA A 181 9.02 3.16 13.56
N HIS A 182 8.40 3.10 12.37
CA HIS A 182 6.96 3.35 12.21
C HIS A 182 6.12 2.39 13.06
N GLU A 183 6.35 1.07 12.92
CA GLU A 183 5.61 0.05 13.66
C GLU A 183 5.77 0.22 15.18
N TRP A 184 6.98 0.53 15.66
CA TRP A 184 7.22 0.77 17.08
C TRP A 184 6.55 2.06 17.57
N LEU A 185 6.85 3.20 16.95
CA LEU A 185 6.38 4.50 17.42
C LEU A 185 4.86 4.61 17.38
N LYS A 186 4.23 4.07 16.33
CA LYS A 186 2.77 4.10 16.16
C LYS A 186 2.05 3.05 16.99
N HIS A 187 2.54 1.80 17.01
CA HIS A 187 1.81 0.67 17.60
C HIS A 187 2.51 0.08 18.82
N GLY A 188 3.82 -0.13 18.76
CA GLY A 188 4.62 -0.66 19.85
C GLY A 188 4.57 0.18 21.14
N THR A 189 4.58 1.50 21.03
CA THR A 189 4.44 2.41 22.19
C THR A 189 3.12 2.22 22.95
N CYS A 190 2.05 1.83 22.27
CA CYS A 190 0.76 1.49 22.90
C CYS A 190 0.80 0.10 23.55
N ALA A 191 1.48 -0.85 22.90
CA ALA A 191 1.67 -2.21 23.38
C ALA A 191 2.55 -2.25 24.65
N ALA A 192 3.41 -1.26 24.83
CA ALA A 192 4.35 -1.14 25.95
C ALA A 192 3.68 -1.01 27.34
N SER A 193 2.35 -0.82 27.38
CA SER A 193 1.54 -1.00 28.59
C SER A 193 1.56 -2.44 29.14
N LEU A 194 1.96 -3.43 28.33
CA LEU A 194 2.21 -4.80 28.75
C LEU A 194 3.71 -5.03 29.00
N ALA A 195 4.07 -5.56 30.17
CA ALA A 195 5.47 -5.85 30.54
C ALA A 195 6.19 -6.81 29.57
N GLN A 196 5.43 -7.63 28.84
CA GLN A 196 5.94 -8.53 27.81
C GLN A 196 6.31 -7.82 26.50
N LEU A 197 5.87 -6.57 26.28
CA LEU A 197 6.09 -5.76 25.07
C LEU A 197 6.64 -4.36 25.37
N ASP A 198 7.08 -4.12 26.60
CA ASP A 198 7.46 -2.79 27.15
C ASP A 198 8.73 -2.15 26.56
N ASN A 199 9.33 -2.76 25.54
CA ASN A 199 10.46 -2.21 24.80
C ASN A 199 10.51 -2.82 23.39
N GLU A 200 11.30 -2.18 22.52
CA GLU A 200 11.46 -2.54 21.11
C GLU A 200 11.85 -4.00 20.93
N LEU A 201 12.90 -4.46 21.61
CA LEU A 201 13.40 -5.83 21.47
C LEU A 201 12.32 -6.85 21.83
N LYS A 202 11.59 -6.65 22.94
CA LYS A 202 10.51 -7.53 23.36
C LYS A 202 9.35 -7.53 22.35
N TYR A 203 8.92 -6.37 21.90
CA TYR A 203 7.82 -6.22 20.93
C TYR A 203 8.12 -6.93 19.61
N PHE A 204 9.29 -6.68 19.03
CA PHE A 204 9.70 -7.29 17.76
C PHE A 204 9.98 -8.79 17.91
N THR A 205 10.59 -9.22 19.02
CA THR A 205 10.79 -10.65 19.31
C THR A 205 9.44 -11.38 19.39
N GLN A 206 8.45 -10.79 20.06
CA GLN A 206 7.14 -11.43 20.19
C GLN A 206 6.43 -11.61 18.85
N GLY A 207 6.48 -10.60 17.97
CA GLY A 207 5.92 -10.72 16.61
C GLY A 207 6.60 -11.82 15.79
N LEU A 208 7.93 -11.95 15.89
CA LEU A 208 8.68 -13.04 15.26
C LEU A 208 8.28 -14.42 15.80
N GLU A 209 8.07 -14.55 17.11
CA GLU A 209 7.58 -15.79 17.72
C GLU A 209 6.16 -16.15 17.24
N TRP A 210 5.26 -15.17 17.14
CA TRP A 210 3.91 -15.40 16.60
C TRP A 210 3.91 -15.79 15.14
N ARG A 211 4.83 -15.23 14.34
CA ARG A 211 5.02 -15.68 12.95
C ARG A 211 5.32 -17.16 12.89
N GLU A 212 6.27 -17.65 13.69
CA GLU A 212 6.60 -19.08 13.73
C GLU A 212 5.43 -19.94 14.25
N LYS A 213 4.68 -19.43 15.25
CA LYS A 213 3.53 -20.14 15.83
C LYS A 213 2.33 -20.20 14.87
N PHE A 214 2.09 -19.15 14.09
CA PHE A 214 0.90 -18.97 13.25
C PHE A 214 1.28 -18.78 11.78
N LEU A 215 2.04 -19.72 11.22
CA LEU A 215 2.48 -19.64 9.82
C LEU A 215 1.31 -19.77 8.84
N MET A 216 0.93 -18.67 8.19
CA MET A 216 -0.19 -18.64 7.24
C MET A 216 0.01 -19.62 6.08
N SER A 217 1.26 -19.79 5.61
CA SER A 217 1.59 -20.78 4.58
C SER A 217 1.25 -22.22 5.01
N ASN A 218 1.51 -22.59 6.27
CA ASN A 218 1.18 -23.91 6.79
C ASN A 218 -0.34 -24.07 6.99
N ILE A 219 -0.99 -23.05 7.54
CA ILE A 219 -2.44 -23.07 7.81
C ILE A 219 -3.22 -23.22 6.49
N LEU A 220 -2.94 -22.37 5.51
CA LEU A 220 -3.55 -22.45 4.19
C LEU A 220 -3.14 -23.74 3.46
N GLY A 221 -1.87 -24.12 3.56
CA GLY A 221 -1.34 -25.32 2.93
C GLY A 221 -2.01 -26.62 3.40
N ASN A 222 -2.33 -26.74 4.70
CA ASN A 222 -3.04 -27.87 5.26
C ASN A 222 -4.48 -28.04 4.71
N ALA A 223 -5.04 -26.99 4.10
CA ALA A 223 -6.32 -27.02 3.42
C ALA A 223 -6.20 -27.15 1.88
N GLY A 224 -4.98 -27.34 1.35
CA GLY A 224 -4.72 -27.37 -0.09
C GLY A 224 -4.73 -26.00 -0.77
N ILE A 225 -4.65 -24.92 0.00
CA ILE A 225 -4.60 -23.54 -0.51
C ILE A 225 -3.13 -23.12 -0.62
N HIS A 226 -2.69 -22.90 -1.85
CA HIS A 226 -1.29 -22.64 -2.18
C HIS A 226 -1.16 -21.44 -3.12
N PRO A 227 0.03 -20.84 -3.26
CA PRO A 227 0.27 -19.89 -4.34
C PRO A 227 -0.17 -20.46 -5.71
N ASP A 228 -0.67 -19.58 -6.57
CA ASP A 228 -1.36 -19.79 -7.84
C ASP A 228 -2.71 -20.51 -7.79
N SER A 229 -3.27 -20.72 -6.59
CA SER A 229 -4.66 -21.18 -6.45
C SER A 229 -5.67 -20.02 -6.45
N ASN A 230 -6.90 -20.34 -6.87
CA ASN A 230 -8.05 -19.45 -6.80
C ASN A 230 -9.02 -20.01 -5.78
N ASN A 231 -9.39 -19.21 -4.78
CA ASN A 231 -10.23 -19.67 -3.67
C ASN A 231 -11.36 -18.70 -3.41
N THR A 232 -12.51 -19.21 -2.96
CA THR A 232 -13.54 -18.31 -2.42
C THR A 232 -13.10 -17.81 -1.05
N VAL A 233 -13.61 -16.64 -0.64
CA VAL A 233 -13.35 -16.12 0.71
C VAL A 233 -13.84 -17.10 1.80
N VAL A 234 -14.92 -17.83 1.52
CA VAL A 234 -15.44 -18.88 2.40
C VAL A 234 -14.47 -20.06 2.54
N ALA A 235 -13.77 -20.45 1.47
CA ALA A 235 -12.77 -21.52 1.55
C ALA A 235 -11.57 -21.11 2.41
N LEU A 236 -11.09 -19.86 2.26
CA LEU A 236 -10.05 -19.28 3.11
C LEU A 236 -10.50 -19.22 4.58
N GLN A 237 -11.70 -18.69 4.85
CA GLN A 237 -12.27 -18.61 6.19
C GLN A 237 -12.33 -19.99 6.86
N ASN A 238 -12.88 -20.99 6.16
CA ASN A 238 -12.99 -22.34 6.70
C ASN A 238 -11.61 -22.96 6.99
N ALA A 239 -10.61 -22.73 6.13
CA ALA A 239 -9.25 -23.20 6.36
C ALA A 239 -8.62 -22.57 7.61
N LEU A 240 -8.75 -21.25 7.75
CA LEU A 240 -8.20 -20.50 8.86
C LEU A 240 -8.89 -20.85 10.18
N VAL A 241 -10.22 -20.81 10.24
CA VAL A 241 -11.00 -21.15 11.45
C VAL A 241 -10.73 -22.59 11.89
N LYS A 242 -10.60 -23.54 10.95
CA LYS A 242 -10.28 -24.94 11.29
C LYS A 242 -8.94 -25.08 12.01
N SER A 243 -7.94 -24.25 11.67
CA SER A 243 -6.61 -24.31 12.27
C SER A 243 -6.45 -23.43 13.50
N LEU A 244 -7.09 -22.26 13.51
CA LEU A 244 -6.95 -21.24 14.57
C LEU A 244 -8.00 -21.40 15.66
N GLY A 245 -9.15 -22.01 15.36
CA GLY A 245 -10.30 -22.11 16.27
C GLY A 245 -10.98 -20.77 16.55
N LYS A 246 -10.62 -19.71 15.81
CA LYS A 246 -11.06 -18.32 15.97
C LYS A 246 -11.27 -17.66 14.62
N ASN A 247 -12.09 -16.61 14.59
CA ASN A 247 -12.37 -15.82 13.38
C ASN A 247 -11.25 -14.81 13.09
N PRO A 248 -10.46 -14.99 12.02
CA PRO A 248 -9.53 -13.97 11.54
C PRO A 248 -10.24 -12.92 10.68
N SER A 249 -9.50 -11.89 10.26
CA SER A 249 -9.89 -11.02 9.14
C SER A 249 -9.06 -11.32 7.89
N ILE A 250 -9.71 -11.39 6.73
CA ILE A 250 -9.11 -11.69 5.43
C ILE A 250 -9.17 -10.45 4.55
N HIS A 251 -8.02 -9.96 4.11
CA HIS A 251 -7.89 -8.75 3.31
C HIS A 251 -7.39 -9.04 1.89
N CYS A 252 -7.96 -8.31 0.94
CA CYS A 252 -7.65 -8.38 -0.47
C CYS A 252 -7.45 -7.00 -1.08
N ILE A 253 -6.65 -6.98 -2.14
CA ILE A 253 -6.55 -5.85 -3.06
C ILE A 253 -7.34 -6.17 -4.32
N TYR A 254 -8.18 -5.23 -4.74
CA TYR A 254 -8.96 -5.38 -5.96
C TYR A 254 -8.36 -4.58 -7.11
N ASP A 255 -7.90 -5.29 -8.14
CA ASP A 255 -7.42 -4.70 -9.38
C ASP A 255 -8.58 -4.49 -10.36
N ASN A 256 -9.05 -3.25 -10.42
CA ASN A 256 -10.11 -2.82 -11.32
C ASN A 256 -9.72 -2.93 -12.81
N LYS A 257 -8.43 -2.89 -13.17
CA LYS A 257 -7.97 -2.95 -14.56
C LYS A 257 -8.07 -4.38 -15.11
N ARG A 258 -7.79 -5.37 -14.26
CA ARG A 258 -7.83 -6.80 -14.62
C ARG A 258 -9.11 -7.51 -14.17
N ASP A 259 -9.94 -6.86 -13.36
CA ASP A 259 -11.12 -7.43 -12.72
C ASP A 259 -10.77 -8.61 -11.78
N VAL A 260 -9.63 -8.52 -11.08
CA VAL A 260 -9.08 -9.59 -10.23
C VAL A 260 -8.94 -9.13 -8.78
N SER A 261 -9.33 -9.98 -7.83
CA SER A 261 -9.08 -9.79 -6.40
C SER A 261 -7.85 -10.61 -5.99
N TYR A 262 -6.86 -10.00 -5.37
CA TYR A 262 -5.64 -10.66 -4.89
C TYR A 262 -5.67 -10.77 -3.36
N LEU A 263 -5.32 -11.94 -2.83
CA LEU A 263 -5.11 -12.13 -1.39
C LEU A 263 -3.90 -11.28 -0.95
N GLU A 264 -4.09 -10.42 0.02
CA GLU A 264 -3.09 -9.46 0.48
C GLU A 264 -2.65 -9.76 1.90
N GLU A 265 -3.59 -9.84 2.83
CA GLU A 265 -3.26 -9.82 4.25
C GLU A 265 -4.22 -10.69 5.05
N ILE A 266 -3.71 -11.34 6.09
CA ILE A 266 -4.52 -12.08 7.05
C ILE A 266 -4.18 -11.59 8.44
N ARG A 267 -5.21 -11.16 9.16
CA ARG A 267 -5.12 -10.66 10.52
C ARG A 267 -5.69 -11.69 11.49
N ILE A 268 -4.94 -12.00 12.53
CA ILE A 268 -5.44 -12.75 13.67
C ILE A 268 -5.49 -11.84 14.89
N CYS A 269 -6.39 -12.12 15.83
CA CYS A 269 -6.55 -11.33 17.03
C CYS A 269 -6.12 -12.13 18.26
N LEU A 270 -5.45 -11.45 19.18
CA LEU A 270 -4.93 -12.00 20.43
C LEU A 270 -5.40 -11.14 21.60
N THR A 271 -5.74 -11.79 22.70
CA THR A 271 -5.96 -11.12 23.98
C THR A 271 -4.66 -10.49 24.50
N LYS A 272 -4.75 -9.66 25.55
CA LYS A 272 -3.58 -9.13 26.28
C LYS A 272 -2.69 -10.22 26.90
N GLN A 273 -3.20 -11.45 27.01
CA GLN A 273 -2.48 -12.63 27.49
C GLN A 273 -1.89 -13.47 26.34
N PHE A 274 -1.99 -12.97 25.09
CA PHE A 274 -1.45 -13.60 23.87
C PHE A 274 -2.15 -14.91 23.47
N GLU A 275 -3.40 -15.07 23.92
CA GLU A 275 -4.28 -16.16 23.49
C GLU A 275 -5.14 -15.71 22.30
N LEU A 276 -5.33 -16.60 21.33
CA LEU A 276 -6.17 -16.33 20.15
C LEU A 276 -7.61 -15.97 20.57
N THR A 277 -8.14 -14.92 19.96
CA THR A 277 -9.53 -14.48 20.10
C THR A 277 -10.12 -14.13 18.73
N ASP A 278 -11.43 -14.04 18.67
CA ASP A 278 -12.15 -13.65 17.47
C ASP A 278 -11.92 -12.15 17.17
N CYS A 279 -11.78 -11.79 15.89
CA CYS A 279 -11.53 -10.41 15.44
C CYS A 279 -12.80 -9.54 15.32
N ASP A 280 -13.94 -10.03 15.79
CA ASP A 280 -15.22 -9.33 15.73
C ASP A 280 -15.16 -7.93 16.39
N GLY A 281 -15.69 -6.92 15.71
CA GLY A 281 -15.71 -5.54 16.22
C GLY A 281 -14.41 -4.74 16.03
N VAL A 282 -13.37 -5.34 15.43
CA VAL A 282 -12.20 -4.60 14.96
C VAL A 282 -12.64 -3.63 13.85
N PRO A 283 -12.35 -2.33 13.96
CA PRO A 283 -12.69 -1.35 12.92
C PRO A 283 -11.72 -1.43 11.74
N GLY A 284 -12.18 -1.00 10.57
CA GLY A 284 -11.40 -0.99 9.35
C GLY A 284 -12.26 -1.10 8.10
N ASP A 285 -11.62 -1.47 7.00
CA ASP A 285 -12.24 -1.71 5.70
C ASP A 285 -12.84 -3.11 5.55
N ALA A 286 -12.38 -4.07 6.36
CA ALA A 286 -12.98 -5.39 6.45
C ALA A 286 -14.22 -5.39 7.34
N VAL A 287 -15.32 -5.96 6.83
CA VAL A 287 -16.62 -5.98 7.51
C VAL A 287 -17.09 -7.42 7.71
N PRO A 288 -17.92 -7.69 8.74
CA PRO A 288 -18.52 -9.01 8.91
C PRO A 288 -19.55 -9.27 7.81
N ILE A 289 -19.46 -10.43 7.16
CA ILE A 289 -20.39 -10.91 6.14
C ILE A 289 -20.83 -12.32 6.51
N ASP A 290 -22.15 -12.52 6.62
CA ASP A 290 -22.74 -13.82 6.91
C ASP A 290 -22.82 -14.69 5.65
N TYR A 291 -22.54 -15.97 5.81
CA TYR A 291 -22.69 -16.99 4.77
C TYR A 291 -23.22 -18.29 5.37
N PRO A 292 -23.76 -19.23 4.56
CA PRO A 292 -24.16 -20.53 5.07
C PRO A 292 -22.98 -21.27 5.72
N GLY A 293 -22.95 -21.29 7.06
CA GLY A 293 -21.88 -21.94 7.83
C GLY A 293 -21.09 -21.00 8.77
N GLY A 294 -21.33 -19.68 8.75
CA GLY A 294 -20.72 -18.77 9.70
C GLY A 294 -20.66 -17.32 9.21
N THR A 295 -19.74 -16.57 9.79
CA THR A 295 -19.45 -15.17 9.45
C THR A 295 -17.98 -15.06 9.09
N VAL A 296 -17.67 -14.25 8.09
CA VAL A 296 -16.30 -13.91 7.69
C VAL A 296 -16.09 -12.40 7.81
N ILE A 297 -14.96 -11.98 8.37
CA ILE A 297 -14.57 -10.56 8.43
C ILE A 297 -13.64 -10.32 7.24
N THR A 298 -14.05 -9.49 6.28
CA THR A 298 -13.28 -9.33 5.04
C THR A 298 -13.63 -8.06 4.27
N ASN A 299 -12.66 -7.52 3.54
CA ASN A 299 -12.88 -6.51 2.49
C ASN A 299 -12.93 -7.17 1.08
N CYS A 300 -12.70 -8.48 0.98
CA CYS A 300 -12.65 -9.21 -0.28
C CYS A 300 -14.05 -9.35 -0.89
N HIS A 301 -14.12 -9.35 -2.22
CA HIS A 301 -15.39 -9.50 -2.91
C HIS A 301 -15.95 -10.94 -2.78
N ILE A 302 -17.04 -11.12 -2.03
CA ILE A 302 -17.57 -12.45 -1.66
C ILE A 302 -17.95 -13.34 -2.86
N SER A 303 -18.40 -12.74 -3.96
CA SER A 303 -18.82 -13.49 -5.15
C SER A 303 -17.71 -13.73 -6.18
N LYS A 304 -16.49 -13.26 -5.93
CA LYS A 304 -15.36 -13.43 -6.85
C LYS A 304 -14.32 -14.37 -6.26
N PRO A 305 -13.63 -15.17 -7.09
CA PRO A 305 -12.46 -15.90 -6.62
C PRO A 305 -11.37 -14.90 -6.20
N ILE A 306 -10.69 -15.23 -5.11
CA ILE A 306 -9.50 -14.56 -4.63
C ILE A 306 -8.30 -15.30 -5.20
N HIS A 307 -7.47 -14.58 -5.94
CA HIS A 307 -6.22 -15.08 -6.50
C HIS A 307 -5.11 -14.97 -5.45
N TYR A 308 -4.33 -16.03 -5.28
CA TYR A 308 -3.19 -16.05 -4.37
C TYR A 308 -1.90 -16.21 -5.20
N PRO A 309 -1.27 -15.12 -5.70
CA PRO A 309 -0.25 -15.21 -6.73
C PRO A 309 1.12 -15.67 -6.21
N SER A 310 1.83 -16.55 -6.92
CA SER A 310 3.23 -16.93 -6.59
C SER A 310 4.29 -15.93 -7.08
N ASN A 311 3.95 -15.13 -8.09
CA ASN A 311 4.84 -14.15 -8.69
C ASN A 311 4.13 -12.81 -8.82
N VAL A 312 4.90 -11.71 -8.76
CA VAL A 312 4.35 -10.35 -8.88
C VAL A 312 3.71 -10.22 -10.27
N PRO A 313 2.39 -9.96 -10.36
CA PRO A 313 1.76 -9.77 -11.65
C PRO A 313 2.47 -8.66 -12.45
N PRO A 314 2.60 -8.82 -13.79
CA PRO A 314 3.21 -7.80 -14.62
C PRO A 314 2.33 -6.54 -14.63
N LEU A 315 2.95 -5.36 -14.56
CA LEU A 315 2.23 -4.10 -14.70
C LEU A 315 1.59 -4.02 -16.08
N LEU A 316 0.30 -3.66 -16.12
CA LEU A 316 -0.32 -3.20 -17.34
C LEU A 316 0.21 -1.81 -17.58
N ARG A 317 1.28 -1.71 -18.38
CA ARG A 317 1.58 -0.44 -19.03
C ARG A 317 0.30 -0.05 -19.75
N GLU A 318 -0.19 1.17 -19.50
CA GLU A 318 -1.08 1.79 -20.47
C GLU A 318 -0.41 1.53 -21.82
N GLN A 319 -1.06 0.74 -22.68
CA GLN A 319 -0.72 0.85 -24.08
C GLN A 319 -0.94 2.33 -24.35
N GLU A 320 0.15 3.08 -24.53
CA GLU A 320 0.07 4.37 -25.17
C GLU A 320 -0.93 4.15 -26.29
N LYS A 321 -2.08 4.83 -26.21
CA LYS A 321 -3.03 4.84 -27.31
C LYS A 321 -2.26 5.47 -28.45
N LYS A 322 -1.48 4.65 -29.16
CA LYS A 322 -0.86 5.01 -30.41
C LYS A 322 -2.06 5.19 -31.29
N TRP A 323 -2.56 6.41 -31.33
CA TRP A 323 -3.48 6.85 -32.34
C TRP A 323 -2.72 6.63 -33.63
N GLU A 324 -2.84 5.44 -34.20
CA GLU A 324 -2.63 5.24 -35.62
C GLU A 324 -3.76 6.05 -36.25
N PHE A 325 -3.50 7.36 -36.39
CA PHE A 325 -4.31 8.20 -37.24
C PHE A 325 -4.46 7.41 -38.54
N PRO A 326 -5.68 7.26 -39.07
CA PRO A 326 -5.90 6.55 -40.30
C PRO A 326 -5.40 7.41 -41.48
N VAL A 327 -4.14 7.84 -41.48
CA VAL A 327 -3.50 8.60 -42.55
C VAL A 327 -3.59 7.80 -43.86
N VAL A 328 -3.50 6.47 -43.77
CA VAL A 328 -3.69 5.57 -44.91
C VAL A 328 -5.14 5.60 -45.41
N ASN A 329 -6.12 5.74 -44.53
CA ASN A 329 -7.54 5.74 -44.88
C ASN A 329 -8.02 7.13 -45.35
N THR A 330 -7.47 8.21 -44.80
CA THR A 330 -7.70 9.58 -45.31
C THR A 330 -6.99 9.80 -46.66
N TYR A 331 -5.79 9.26 -46.86
CA TYR A 331 -5.11 9.28 -48.16
C TYR A 331 -5.87 8.47 -49.22
N LYS A 332 -6.37 7.28 -48.87
CA LYS A 332 -7.22 6.47 -49.76
C LYS A 332 -8.56 7.15 -50.06
N LEU A 333 -9.17 7.82 -49.08
CA LEU A 333 -10.40 8.59 -49.28
C LEU A 333 -10.14 9.80 -50.18
N LEU A 334 -9.03 10.53 -50.00
CA LEU A 334 -8.64 11.64 -50.85
C LEU A 334 -8.33 11.19 -52.29
N GLN A 335 -7.62 10.07 -52.47
CA GLN A 335 -7.41 9.47 -53.80
C GLN A 335 -8.72 9.04 -54.47
N PHE A 336 -9.65 8.46 -53.71
CA PHE A 336 -10.97 8.06 -54.20
C PHE A 336 -11.81 9.28 -54.62
N LEU A 337 -11.77 10.37 -53.83
CA LEU A 337 -12.50 11.60 -54.15
C LEU A 337 -11.93 12.33 -55.38
N MET A 338 -10.61 12.26 -55.61
CA MET A 338 -9.98 12.82 -56.81
C MET A 338 -10.45 12.15 -58.12
N TRP A 339 -10.96 10.93 -58.07
CA TRP A 339 -11.54 10.23 -59.23
C TRP A 339 -12.97 10.67 -59.59
N PHE A 340 -13.66 11.35 -58.67
CA PHE A 340 -15.02 11.87 -58.90
C PHE A 340 -15.06 13.33 -59.35
N THR A 341 -13.91 13.98 -59.47
CA THR A 341 -13.79 15.41 -59.83
C THR A 341 -13.06 15.66 -61.15
N LEU A 342 -12.89 14.64 -62.00
CA LEU A 342 -12.33 14.73 -63.35
C LEU A 342 -13.35 14.33 -64.42
#